data_AF-D7NYD8-F1
#
_entry.id   AF-D7NYD8-F1
#
_cell.length_a   1.000
_cell.length_b   1.000
_cell.length_c   1.000
_cell.angle_alpha   90.00
_cell.angle_beta   90.00
_cell.angle_gamma   90.00
#
_symmetry.space_group_name_H-M   'P 1'
#
loop_
_entity.id
_entity.type
_entity.pdbx_description
1 polymer ?
#
loop_
_entity_poly.entity_id
_entity_poly.type
_entity_poly.pdbx_seq_one_letter_code
_entity_poly.pdbx_strand_id
1 'polypeptide(L)'
;HEHGHGHEHGHSKMELPDYKKWKIEGTPLETVQEKLAARGLRDPWGRNEAWRYMGGFANNVSFVGALLKGFKWGFAAFVVA
;
A
#
# COMPACT_ATOMS: atom_id res chain seq x y z
N HIS A 1 38.63 -20.32 -3.41
CA HIS A 1 37.94 -19.61 -4.50
C HIS A 1 36.80 -18.82 -3.89
N GLU A 2 37.07 -17.59 -3.49
CA GLU A 2 36.07 -16.60 -3.13
C GLU A 2 35.58 -15.93 -4.42
N HIS A 3 34.27 -15.78 -4.59
CA HIS A 3 33.68 -14.90 -5.60
C HIS A 3 32.80 -13.88 -4.88
N GLY A 4 33.38 -12.73 -4.58
CA GLY A 4 32.65 -11.54 -4.14
C GLY A 4 32.10 -10.81 -5.36
N HIS A 5 30.77 -10.70 -5.47
CA HIS A 5 30.12 -9.85 -6.47
C HIS A 5 29.73 -8.53 -5.80
N GLY A 6 30.66 -7.57 -5.83
CA GLY A 6 30.40 -6.17 -5.48
C GLY A 6 29.82 -5.42 -6.67
N HIS A 7 28.50 -5.23 -6.71
CA HIS A 7 27.85 -4.27 -7.60
C HIS A 7 27.51 -3.02 -6.79
N GLU A 8 28.47 -2.11 -6.70
CA GLU A 8 28.33 -0.81 -6.03
C GLU A 8 27.93 0.25 -7.06
N HIS A 9 26.61 0.45 -7.22
CA HIS A 9 26.05 1.56 -7.97
C HIS A 9 25.38 2.56 -7.00
N GLY A 10 26.09 3.66 -6.67
CA GLY A 10 25.57 5.03 -6.48
C GLY A 10 24.44 5.35 -5.48
N HIS A 11 23.78 4.37 -4.88
CA HIS A 11 22.79 4.54 -3.82
C HIS A 11 23.08 3.47 -2.78
N SER A 12 23.28 3.88 -1.52
CA SER A 12 23.47 2.96 -0.39
C SER A 12 22.48 1.79 -0.48
N LYS A 13 22.95 0.56 -0.23
CA LYS A 13 22.13 -0.66 -0.27
C LYS A 13 20.80 -0.42 0.43
N MET A 14 19.69 -0.52 -0.30
CA MET A 14 18.37 -0.29 0.25
C MET A 14 18.07 -1.35 1.31
N GLU A 15 17.88 -0.92 2.54
CA GLU A 15 17.43 -1.81 3.60
C GLU A 15 15.94 -2.08 3.45
N LEU A 16 15.61 -3.36 3.26
CA LEU A 16 14.22 -3.79 3.24
C LEU A 16 13.62 -3.59 4.64
N PRO A 17 12.41 -3.05 4.75
CA PRO A 17 11.78 -2.88 6.04
C PRO A 17 11.41 -4.24 6.66
N ASP A 18 11.33 -4.31 7.99
CA ASP A 18 10.99 -5.54 8.71
C ASP A 18 9.66 -6.14 8.21
N TYR A 19 9.71 -7.42 7.82
CA TYR A 19 8.56 -8.18 7.32
C TYR A 19 7.41 -8.27 8.35
N LYS A 20 7.71 -8.20 9.66
CA LYS A 20 6.72 -8.27 10.74
C LYS A 20 5.73 -7.11 10.74
N LYS A 21 6.08 -6.00 10.08
CA LYS A 21 5.20 -4.83 9.98
C LYS A 21 3.98 -5.08 9.09
N TRP A 22 4.08 -6.02 8.15
CA TRP A 22 2.99 -6.35 7.23
C TRP A 22 2.04 -7.35 7.89
N LYS A 23 0.90 -6.84 8.32
CA LYS A 23 -0.17 -7.62 8.93
C LYS A 23 -1.49 -7.36 8.20
N ILE A 24 -2.42 -8.30 8.29
CA ILE A 24 -3.68 -8.24 7.53
C ILE A 24 -4.77 -7.46 8.26
N GLU A 25 -4.63 -7.24 9.58
CA GLU A 25 -5.65 -6.57 10.39
C GLU A 25 -5.86 -5.12 9.93
N GLY A 26 -7.11 -4.70 9.81
CA GLY A 26 -7.50 -3.39 9.28
C GLY A 26 -7.41 -3.27 7.76
N THR A 27 -7.04 -4.34 7.04
CA THR A 27 -7.07 -4.38 5.58
C THR A 27 -8.27 -5.19 5.07
N PRO A 28 -8.71 -5.02 3.81
CA PRO A 28 -9.74 -5.89 3.22
C PRO A 28 -9.40 -7.39 3.24
N LEU A 29 -8.12 -7.75 3.38
CA LEU A 29 -7.68 -9.14 3.45
C LEU A 29 -8.10 -9.83 4.76
N GLU A 30 -8.30 -9.08 5.84
CA GLU A 30 -8.88 -9.60 7.09
C GLU A 30 -10.28 -10.16 6.82
N THR A 31 -11.13 -9.39 6.14
CA THR A 31 -12.48 -9.83 5.75
C THR A 31 -12.45 -11.01 4.78
N VAL A 32 -11.47 -11.09 3.88
CA VAL A 32 -11.30 -12.26 3.00
C VAL A 32 -10.95 -13.49 3.85
N GLN A 33 -10.02 -13.35 4.78
CA GLN A 33 -9.61 -14.42 5.68
C GLN A 33 -10.76 -14.90 6.58
N GLU A 34 -11.60 -14.00 7.09
CA GLU A 34 -12.82 -14.33 7.83
C GLU A 34 -13.80 -15.16 6.99
N LYS A 35 -14.04 -14.75 5.74
CA LYS A 35 -14.93 -15.46 4.80
C LYS A 35 -14.39 -16.84 4.41
N LEU A 36 -13.06 -16.98 4.30
CA LEU A 36 -12.42 -18.27 4.07
C LEU A 36 -12.52 -19.16 5.32
N ALA A 37 -12.29 -18.60 6.51
CA ALA A 37 -12.39 -19.32 7.77
C ALA A 37 -13.81 -19.85 8.01
N ALA A 38 -14.85 -19.11 7.61
CA ALA A 38 -16.24 -19.57 7.63
C ALA A 38 -16.49 -20.84 6.77
N ARG A 39 -15.57 -21.16 5.86
CA ARG A 39 -15.57 -22.37 5.03
C ARG A 39 -14.51 -23.39 5.44
N GLY A 40 -13.85 -23.18 6.58
CA GLY A 40 -12.73 -24.02 7.04
C GLY A 40 -11.43 -23.83 6.26
N LEU A 41 -11.28 -22.72 5.52
CA LEU A 41 -10.10 -22.41 4.71
C LEU A 41 -9.24 -21.30 5.35
N ARG A 42 -7.96 -21.26 4.99
CA ARG A 42 -7.01 -20.23 5.44
C ARG A 42 -6.11 -19.81 4.28
N ASP A 43 -6.02 -18.50 4.02
CA ASP A 43 -5.13 -17.95 3.00
C ASP A 43 -3.68 -17.84 3.52
N PRO A 44 -2.71 -18.52 2.89
CA PRO A 44 -1.30 -18.40 3.26
C PRO A 44 -0.64 -17.11 2.74
N TRP A 45 -1.24 -16.39 1.77
CA TRP A 45 -0.61 -15.26 1.09
C TRP A 45 -1.05 -13.88 1.58
N GLY A 46 -2.02 -13.80 2.51
CA GLY A 46 -2.56 -12.51 2.95
C GLY A 46 -1.52 -11.49 3.42
N ARG A 47 -0.47 -11.91 4.15
CA ARG A 47 0.61 -10.99 4.57
C ARG A 47 1.47 -10.48 3.40
N ASN A 48 1.61 -11.26 2.34
CA ASN A 48 2.34 -10.86 1.14
C ASN A 48 1.58 -9.79 0.34
N GLU A 49 0.25 -9.77 0.43
CA GLU A 49 -0.58 -8.79 -0.27
C GLU A 49 -0.95 -7.58 0.61
N ALA A 50 -0.82 -7.70 1.94
CA ALA A 50 -1.20 -6.68 2.91
C ALA A 50 -0.60 -5.30 2.63
N TRP A 51 0.66 -5.23 2.17
CA TRP A 51 1.34 -3.95 1.92
C TRP A 51 0.60 -3.06 0.91
N ARG A 52 -0.18 -3.63 0.00
CA ARG A 52 -0.97 -2.89 -1.00
C ARG A 52 -2.07 -2.04 -0.38
N TYR A 53 -2.57 -2.46 0.79
CA TYR A 53 -3.68 -1.83 1.50
C TYR A 53 -3.23 -1.10 2.76
N MET A 54 -1.92 -0.98 3.00
CA MET A 54 -1.33 -0.34 4.16
C MET A 54 -0.56 0.93 3.77
N GLY A 55 -0.23 1.75 4.78
CA GLY A 55 0.60 2.94 4.61
C GLY A 55 -0.02 3.98 3.66
N GLY A 56 0.82 4.62 2.84
CA GLY A 56 0.40 5.72 1.96
C GLY A 56 -0.60 5.34 0.85
N PHE A 57 -0.80 4.04 0.61
CA PHE A 57 -1.75 3.54 -0.38
C PHE A 57 -3.09 3.10 0.22
N ALA A 58 -3.23 3.10 1.56
CA ALA A 58 -4.42 2.59 2.23
C ALA A 58 -5.70 3.37 1.88
N ASN A 59 -5.59 4.68 1.72
CA ASN A 59 -6.72 5.57 1.43
C ASN A 59 -6.56 6.16 0.03
N ASN A 60 -7.19 5.53 -0.97
CA ASN A 60 -7.21 6.05 -2.33
C ASN A 60 -8.35 7.05 -2.51
N VAL A 61 -8.19 7.98 -3.45
CA VAL A 61 -9.23 8.94 -3.82
C VAL A 61 -10.41 8.23 -4.48
N SER A 62 -11.62 8.65 -4.14
CA SER A 62 -12.81 8.21 -4.86
C SER A 62 -12.84 8.80 -6.28
N PHE A 63 -13.63 8.22 -7.18
CA PHE A 63 -13.80 8.74 -8.54
C PHE A 63 -14.22 10.23 -8.56
N VAL A 64 -15.21 10.60 -7.75
CA VAL A 64 -15.64 12.01 -7.60
C VAL A 64 -14.52 12.87 -7.02
N GLY A 65 -13.76 12.34 -6.05
CA GLY A 65 -12.60 13.03 -5.50
C GLY A 65 -11.49 13.27 -6.53
N ALA A 66 -11.30 12.33 -7.47
CA ALA A 66 -10.37 12.48 -8.58
C ALA A 66 -10.86 13.55 -9.59
N LEU A 67 -12.15 13.53 -9.96
CA LEU A 67 -12.74 14.55 -10.84
C LEU A 67 -12.68 15.95 -10.24
N LEU A 68 -12.92 16.09 -8.93
CA LEU A 68 -12.91 17.37 -8.23
C LEU A 68 -11.52 17.73 -7.68
N LYS A 69 -10.46 17.02 -8.11
CA LYS A 69 -9.09 17.33 -7.70
C LYS A 69 -8.72 18.74 -8.17
N GLY A 70 -8.45 19.64 -7.22
CA GLY A 70 -8.12 21.04 -7.49
C GLY A 70 -9.31 22.00 -7.54
N PHE A 71 -10.56 21.49 -7.50
CA PHE A 71 -11.77 22.32 -7.58
C PHE A 71 -11.82 23.41 -6.50
N LYS A 72 -11.38 23.09 -5.26
CA LYS A 72 -11.37 24.05 -4.14
C LYS A 72 -10.56 25.31 -4.45
N TRP A 73 -9.34 25.15 -4.98
CA TRP A 73 -8.46 26.26 -5.31
C TRP A 73 -8.90 26.97 -6.60
N GLY A 74 -9.38 26.21 -7.59
CA GLY A 74 -9.94 26.78 -8.82
C GLY A 74 -11.15 27.67 -8.54
N PHE A 75 -12.05 27.23 -7.65
CA PHE A 75 -13.21 28.02 -7.26
C PHE A 75 -12.83 29.26 -6.42
N ALA A 76 -11.86 29.14 -5.52
CA ALA A 76 -11.36 30.30 -4.78
C ALA A 76 -10.80 31.38 -5.72
N ALA A 77 -10.02 30.99 -6.74
CA ALA A 77 -9.51 31.92 -7.74
C ALA A 77 -10.64 32.53 -8.60
N PHE A 78 -11.65 31.73 -8.97
CA PHE A 78 -12.83 32.21 -9.71
C PHE A 78 -13.62 33.29 -8.96
N VAL A 79 -13.76 33.17 -7.63
CA VAL A 79 -14.47 34.17 -6.81
C VAL A 79 -13.67 35.47 -6.63
N VAL A 80 -12.34 35.40 -6.69
CA VAL A 80 -11.45 36.56 -6.54
C VAL A 80 -11.32 37.36 -7.84
N ALA A 81 -11.50 36.71 -8.99
CA ALA A 81 -11.46 37.33 -10.33
C ALA A 81 -12.70 38.16 -10.63
#